data_AF-A0A820L4R9-F1
#
_entry.id   AF-A0A820L4R9-F1
#
_cell.length_a   1.000
_cell.length_b   1.000
_cell.length_c   1.000
_cell.angle_alpha   90.00
_cell.angle_beta   90.00
_cell.angle_gamma   90.00
#
_symmetry.space_group_name_H-M   'P 1'
#
loop_
_entity.id
_entity.type
_entity.pdbx_description
1 polymer ?
#
loop_
_entity_poly.entity_id
_entity_poly.type
_entity_poly.pdbx_seq_one_letter_code
_entity_poly.pdbx_strand_id
1 'polypeptide(L)'
;MSCRWRGFFAYLTITGIIYSFLIQAISRSFLIVLVHKYRWIVSFKAHYVLLCIQWTVVLLLNLPSIFTKDIQFRPHALCWITQSTPIHNMYTYIAYYAIPTAFIIIIYASVYCQVRHSTTEAFTRQGRHRQQNRDFEVFRNIMILFGIYLCGGIPTTIYMHLNIDIFYWIGIVAVSMTVAVEKFVTFYLDRELLNVLKKRICQKTTRVVPVIS
;
A
#
# COMPACT_ATOMS: atom_id res chain seq x y z
N MET A 1 28.64 2.14 6.97
CA MET A 1 27.43 1.46 7.49
C MET A 1 26.13 2.26 7.32
N SER A 2 26.12 3.58 7.53
CA SER A 2 24.91 4.44 7.41
C SER A 2 24.13 4.28 6.08
N CYS A 3 24.82 4.04 4.96
CA CYS A 3 24.21 3.90 3.64
C CYS A 3 23.34 2.65 3.47
N ARG A 4 23.77 1.51 4.02
CA ARG A 4 23.04 0.23 3.95
C ARG A 4 21.74 0.29 4.76
N TRP A 5 21.80 0.93 5.92
CA TRP A 5 20.61 1.19 6.74
C TRP A 5 19.61 2.11 6.03
N ARG A 6 20.09 3.18 5.37
CA ARG A 6 19.22 4.06 4.57
C ARG A 6 18.52 3.31 3.42
N GLY A 7 19.27 2.50 2.67
CA GLY A 7 18.69 1.65 1.62
C GLY A 7 17.69 0.64 2.16
N PHE A 8 18.03 -0.05 3.26
CA PHE A 8 17.13 -0.98 3.94
C PHE A 8 15.81 -0.31 4.36
N PHE A 9 15.87 0.84 5.03
CA PHE A 9 14.66 1.56 5.44
C PHE A 9 13.84 2.03 4.25
N ALA A 10 14.47 2.46 3.15
CA ALA A 10 13.77 2.83 1.92
C ALA A 10 13.04 1.62 1.29
N TYR A 11 13.69 0.46 1.20
CA TYR A 11 13.02 -0.74 0.70
C TYR A 11 11.93 -1.23 1.63
N LEU A 12 12.17 -1.18 2.94
CA LEU A 12 11.19 -1.57 3.95
C LEU A 12 9.94 -0.70 3.93
N THR A 13 10.06 0.61 3.66
CA THR A 13 8.88 1.48 3.51
C THR A 13 8.12 1.19 2.23
N ILE A 14 8.81 1.03 1.09
CA ILE A 14 8.17 0.72 -0.19
C ILE A 14 7.43 -0.62 -0.12
N THR A 15 8.11 -1.67 0.37
CA THR A 15 7.52 -3.01 0.55
C THR A 15 6.41 -3.00 1.59
N GLY A 16 6.59 -2.28 2.70
CA GLY A 16 5.57 -2.11 3.72
C GLY A 16 4.27 -1.52 3.15
N ILE A 17 4.36 -0.51 2.27
CA ILE A 17 3.20 0.12 1.63
C ILE A 17 2.44 -0.87 0.75
N ILE A 18 3.11 -1.53 -0.21
CA ILE A 18 2.41 -2.42 -1.15
C ILE A 18 1.82 -3.65 -0.45
N TYR A 19 2.54 -4.24 0.51
CA TYR A 19 2.00 -5.34 1.30
C TYR A 19 0.86 -4.91 2.23
N SER A 20 0.81 -3.63 2.64
CA SER A 20 -0.34 -3.09 3.37
C SER A 20 -1.58 -3.02 2.48
N PHE A 21 -1.43 -2.61 1.22
CA PHE A 21 -2.53 -2.67 0.25
C PHE A 21 -3.00 -4.11 0.02
N LEU A 22 -2.08 -5.07 -0.06
CA LEU A 22 -2.41 -6.49 -0.17
C LEU A 22 -3.22 -6.99 1.03
N ILE A 23 -2.78 -6.74 2.27
CA ILE A 23 -3.53 -7.14 3.46
C ILE A 23 -4.89 -6.46 3.54
N GLN A 24 -4.98 -5.18 3.17
CA GLN A 24 -6.25 -4.47 3.11
C GLN A 24 -7.19 -5.13 2.08
N ALA A 25 -6.70 -5.47 0.89
CA ALA A 25 -7.47 -6.18 -0.13
C ALA A 25 -7.93 -7.57 0.35
N ILE A 26 -7.05 -8.35 0.97
CA ILE A 26 -7.38 -9.67 1.56
C ILE A 26 -8.45 -9.52 2.64
N SER A 27 -8.24 -8.61 3.59
CA SER A 27 -9.17 -8.37 4.70
C SER A 27 -10.55 -7.98 4.18
N ARG A 28 -10.62 -7.18 3.12
CA ARG A 28 -11.89 -6.76 2.49
C ARG A 28 -12.53 -7.90 1.70
N SER A 29 -11.73 -8.70 1.00
CA SER A 29 -12.24 -9.91 0.35
C SER A 29 -12.85 -10.89 1.36
N PHE A 30 -12.22 -11.09 2.53
CA PHE A 30 -12.79 -11.91 3.59
C PHE A 30 -14.13 -11.35 4.11
N LEU A 31 -14.27 -10.02 4.21
CA LEU A 31 -15.51 -9.37 4.60
C LEU A 31 -16.64 -9.48 3.56
N ILE A 32 -16.31 -9.50 2.27
CA ILE A 32 -17.32 -9.55 1.20
C ILE A 32 -17.70 -10.99 0.87
N VAL A 33 -16.71 -11.86 0.73
CA VAL A 33 -16.85 -13.25 0.27
C VAL A 33 -17.16 -14.21 1.43
N LEU A 34 -16.34 -14.17 2.48
CA LEU A 34 -16.31 -15.22 3.50
C LEU A 34 -17.16 -14.92 4.72
N VAL A 35 -17.68 -13.70 4.87
CA VAL A 35 -18.61 -13.31 5.94
C VAL A 35 -19.79 -14.27 6.08
N HIS A 36 -20.23 -14.83 4.95
CA HIS A 36 -21.36 -15.74 4.90
C HIS A 36 -21.05 -17.15 5.39
N LYS A 37 -19.78 -17.58 5.28
CA LYS A 37 -19.34 -18.95 5.60
C LYS A 37 -18.54 -19.04 6.90
N TYR A 38 -17.76 -18.02 7.26
CA TYR A 38 -16.85 -18.04 8.40
C TYR A 38 -16.83 -16.70 9.16
N ARG A 39 -17.81 -16.50 10.03
CA ARG A 39 -17.99 -15.26 10.83
C ARG A 39 -16.82 -14.99 11.79
N TRP A 40 -16.04 -16.00 12.18
CA TRP A 40 -14.89 -15.88 13.09
C TRP A 40 -13.65 -15.24 12.45
N ILE A 41 -13.46 -15.41 11.13
CA ILE A 41 -12.32 -14.87 10.37
C ILE A 41 -12.41 -13.32 10.25
N VAL A 42 -13.61 -12.78 10.48
CA VAL A 42 -13.95 -11.35 10.33
C VAL A 42 -13.68 -10.55 11.62
N SER A 43 -13.06 -11.16 12.63
CA SER A 43 -12.74 -10.45 13.88
C SER A 43 -11.53 -9.52 13.74
N PHE A 44 -11.51 -8.42 14.51
CA PHE A 44 -10.36 -7.52 14.60
C PHE A 44 -9.05 -8.26 14.95
N LYS A 45 -9.13 -9.33 15.74
CA LYS A 45 -7.96 -10.17 16.09
C LYS A 45 -7.32 -10.79 14.86
N ALA A 46 -8.11 -11.28 13.89
CA ALA A 46 -7.59 -11.85 12.65
C ALA A 46 -6.87 -10.79 11.80
N HIS A 47 -7.37 -9.55 11.77
CA HIS A 47 -6.72 -8.45 11.07
C HIS A 47 -5.36 -8.10 11.69
N TYR A 48 -5.25 -8.10 13.02
CA TYR A 48 -3.96 -7.90 13.70
C TYR A 48 -2.97 -9.03 13.39
N VAL A 49 -3.42 -10.29 13.39
CA VAL A 49 -2.56 -11.42 13.03
C VAL A 49 -2.06 -11.29 11.59
N LEU A 50 -2.92 -10.92 10.65
CA LEU A 50 -2.54 -10.66 9.25
C LEU A 50 -1.48 -9.55 9.15
N LEU A 51 -1.63 -8.48 9.92
CA LEU A 51 -0.67 -7.38 9.96
C LEU A 51 0.68 -7.82 10.57
N CYS A 52 0.68 -8.65 11.61
CA CYS A 52 1.91 -9.23 12.16
C CYS A 52 2.63 -10.14 11.14
N ILE A 53 1.88 -10.99 10.43
CA ILE A 53 2.41 -11.85 9.37
C ILE A 53 3.02 -10.98 8.25
N GLN A 54 2.32 -9.94 7.83
CA GLN A 54 2.78 -9.00 6.81
C GLN A 54 4.14 -8.39 7.17
N TRP A 55 4.27 -7.84 8.37
CA TRP A 55 5.54 -7.23 8.81
C TRP A 55 6.67 -8.25 8.90
N THR A 56 6.37 -9.48 9.31
CA THR A 56 7.35 -10.57 9.33
C THR A 56 7.84 -10.89 7.91
N VAL A 57 6.92 -11.02 6.96
CA VAL A 57 7.26 -11.25 5.54
C VAL A 57 8.07 -10.09 4.96
N VAL A 58 7.65 -8.84 5.22
CA VAL A 58 8.37 -7.64 4.77
C VAL A 58 9.79 -7.60 5.34
N LEU A 59 9.98 -7.89 6.61
CA LEU A 59 11.31 -7.93 7.23
C LEU A 59 12.18 -9.01 6.59
N LEU A 60 11.66 -10.22 6.40
CA LEU A 60 12.38 -11.33 5.77
C LEU A 60 12.74 -11.05 4.31
N LEU A 61 11.84 -10.43 3.54
CA LEU A 61 12.09 -10.09 2.14
C LEU A 61 13.21 -9.06 1.98
N ASN A 62 13.33 -8.13 2.93
CA ASN A 62 14.34 -7.07 2.93
C ASN A 62 15.65 -7.47 3.61
N LEU A 63 15.70 -8.59 4.35
CA LEU A 63 16.92 -9.08 5.01
C LEU A 63 18.13 -9.19 4.05
N PRO A 64 17.99 -9.72 2.82
CA PRO A 64 19.09 -9.80 1.86
C PRO A 64 19.80 -8.47 1.62
N SER A 65 19.07 -7.34 1.65
CA SER A 65 19.63 -6.00 1.42
C SER A 65 20.62 -5.55 2.52
N ILE A 66 20.52 -6.11 3.74
CA ILE A 66 21.47 -5.88 4.84
C ILE A 66 22.66 -6.82 4.73
N PHE A 67 22.46 -8.07 4.28
CA PHE A 67 23.52 -9.08 4.24
C PHE A 67 24.39 -8.99 2.98
N THR A 68 23.81 -8.69 1.81
CA THR A 68 24.55 -8.59 0.55
C THR A 68 25.30 -7.26 0.44
N LYS A 69 26.49 -7.29 -0.18
CA LYS A 69 27.38 -6.10 -0.36
C LYS A 69 26.96 -5.22 -1.56
N ASP A 70 25.75 -5.42 -2.06
CA ASP A 70 25.28 -4.85 -3.34
C ASP A 70 24.86 -3.37 -3.22
N ILE A 71 24.62 -2.90 -1.99
CA ILE A 71 24.35 -1.49 -1.67
C ILE A 71 25.68 -0.78 -1.43
N GLN A 72 26.12 -0.03 -2.44
CA GLN A 72 27.32 0.80 -2.37
C GLN A 72 26.94 2.29 -2.36
N PHE A 73 27.68 3.08 -1.58
CA PHE A 73 27.58 4.53 -1.61
C PHE A 73 28.25 5.03 -2.89
N ARG A 74 27.49 5.62 -3.82
CA ARG A 74 28.07 6.31 -4.98
C ARG A 74 28.13 7.82 -4.71
N PRO A 75 29.30 8.47 -4.86
CA PRO A 75 29.39 9.93 -4.73
C PRO A 75 28.47 10.58 -5.78
N HIS A 76 27.70 11.59 -5.35
CA HIS A 76 26.63 12.27 -6.10
C HIS A 76 25.31 11.51 -6.30
N ALA A 77 25.11 10.32 -5.70
CA ALA A 77 23.86 9.56 -5.79
C ALA A 77 23.31 9.11 -4.41
N LEU A 78 22.01 8.82 -4.34
CA LEU A 78 21.39 8.20 -3.17
C LEU A 78 21.97 6.79 -2.90
N CYS A 79 21.91 6.37 -1.64
CA CYS A 79 22.25 5.01 -1.21
C CYS A 79 21.29 3.98 -1.81
N TRP A 80 21.65 3.40 -2.93
CA TRP A 80 20.79 2.49 -3.69
C TRP A 80 21.59 1.30 -4.24
N ILE A 81 20.87 0.26 -4.68
CA ILE A 81 21.47 -0.92 -5.31
C ILE A 81 22.29 -0.49 -6.53
N THR A 82 23.45 -1.13 -6.70
CA THR A 82 24.27 -0.89 -7.88
C THR A 82 23.70 -1.66 -9.08
N GLN A 83 23.53 -0.97 -10.21
CA GLN A 83 23.08 -1.55 -11.50
C GLN A 83 23.86 -2.81 -11.94
N SER A 84 25.09 -3.01 -11.42
CA SER A 84 25.95 -4.15 -11.72
C SER A 84 25.46 -5.50 -11.13
N THR A 85 24.35 -5.53 -10.39
CA THR A 85 23.80 -6.75 -9.77
C THR A 85 22.40 -7.07 -10.33
N PRO A 86 22.29 -7.54 -11.59
CA PRO A 86 21.01 -7.74 -12.27
C PRO A 86 20.11 -8.76 -11.55
N ILE A 87 20.70 -9.77 -10.90
CA ILE A 87 19.97 -10.79 -10.14
C ILE A 87 19.26 -10.17 -8.93
N HIS A 88 19.93 -9.29 -8.20
CA HIS A 88 19.35 -8.65 -7.03
C HIS A 88 18.26 -7.65 -7.44
N ASN A 89 18.47 -6.93 -8.55
CA ASN A 89 17.44 -6.05 -9.12
C ASN A 89 16.20 -6.84 -9.60
N MET A 90 16.40 -8.01 -10.22
CA MET A 90 15.30 -8.87 -10.67
C MET A 90 14.52 -9.43 -9.48
N TYR A 91 15.21 -9.87 -8.43
CA TYR A 91 14.60 -10.31 -7.18
C TYR A 91 13.74 -9.21 -6.55
N THR A 92 14.28 -7.99 -6.40
CA THR A 92 13.52 -6.87 -5.82
C THR A 92 12.31 -6.52 -6.67
N TYR A 93 12.44 -6.47 -7.99
CA TYR A 93 11.29 -6.25 -8.88
C TYR A 93 10.19 -7.31 -8.70
N ILE A 94 10.56 -8.59 -8.72
CA ILE A 94 9.58 -9.67 -8.63
C ILE A 94 8.90 -9.69 -7.26
N ALA A 95 9.70 -9.69 -6.19
CA ALA A 95 9.21 -9.83 -4.82
C ALA A 95 8.45 -8.58 -4.33
N TYR A 96 8.87 -7.38 -4.77
CA TYR A 96 8.37 -6.13 -4.23
C TYR A 96 7.29 -5.52 -5.12
N TYR A 97 7.30 -5.81 -6.42
CA TYR A 97 6.35 -5.22 -7.37
C TYR A 97 5.45 -6.27 -8.02
N ALA A 98 6.02 -7.24 -8.75
CA ALA A 98 5.22 -8.14 -9.59
C ALA A 98 4.28 -9.06 -8.80
N ILE A 99 4.81 -9.79 -7.80
CA ILE A 99 4.05 -10.72 -6.97
C ILE A 99 2.91 -10.01 -6.23
N PRO A 100 3.16 -8.99 -5.39
CA PRO A 100 2.09 -8.35 -4.63
C PRO A 100 1.07 -7.67 -5.56
N THR A 101 1.50 -7.10 -6.69
CA THR A 101 0.59 -6.53 -7.70
C THR A 101 -0.35 -7.58 -8.29
N ALA A 102 0.18 -8.74 -8.68
CA ALA A 102 -0.62 -9.83 -9.24
C ALA A 102 -1.66 -10.34 -8.22
N PHE A 103 -1.25 -10.56 -6.96
CA PHE A 103 -2.17 -10.98 -5.91
C PHE A 103 -3.27 -9.96 -5.66
N ILE A 104 -2.92 -8.67 -5.60
CA ILE A 104 -3.90 -7.59 -5.45
C ILE A 104 -4.92 -7.64 -6.60
N ILE A 105 -4.47 -7.71 -7.85
CA ILE A 105 -5.36 -7.78 -9.04
C ILE A 105 -6.28 -9.01 -8.98
N ILE A 106 -5.77 -10.18 -8.63
CA ILE A 106 -6.56 -11.42 -8.53
C ILE A 106 -7.65 -11.27 -7.45
N ILE A 107 -7.30 -10.73 -6.29
CA ILE A 107 -8.25 -10.48 -5.22
C ILE A 107 -9.34 -9.50 -5.69
N TYR A 108 -8.95 -8.41 -6.35
CA TYR A 108 -9.89 -7.45 -6.92
C TYR A 108 -10.84 -8.09 -7.93
N ALA A 109 -10.32 -8.89 -8.85
CA ALA A 109 -11.12 -9.60 -9.83
C ALA A 109 -12.12 -10.56 -9.15
N SER A 110 -11.67 -11.30 -8.12
CA SER A 110 -12.54 -12.22 -7.37
C SER A 110 -13.70 -11.49 -6.67
N VAL A 111 -13.41 -10.34 -6.04
CA VAL A 111 -14.41 -9.53 -5.36
C VAL A 111 -15.39 -8.95 -6.38
N TYR A 112 -14.89 -8.39 -7.48
CA TYR A 112 -15.74 -7.84 -8.53
C TYR A 112 -16.69 -8.89 -9.13
N CYS A 113 -16.19 -10.09 -9.43
CA CYS A 113 -17.01 -11.19 -9.95
C CYS A 113 -18.12 -11.60 -8.97
N GLN A 114 -17.81 -11.75 -7.68
CA GLN A 114 -18.82 -12.13 -6.69
C GLN A 114 -19.88 -11.07 -6.47
N VAL A 115 -19.47 -9.81 -6.53
CA VAL A 115 -20.38 -8.69 -6.38
C VAL A 115 -21.34 -8.68 -7.55
N ARG A 116 -20.83 -8.77 -8.78
CA ARG A 116 -21.66 -8.85 -9.99
C ARG A 116 -22.63 -10.03 -9.95
N HIS A 117 -22.21 -11.19 -9.45
CA HIS A 117 -23.07 -12.35 -9.27
C HIS A 117 -24.16 -12.09 -8.20
N SER A 118 -23.81 -11.45 -7.09
CA SER A 118 -24.73 -11.16 -5.99
C SER A 118 -25.75 -10.07 -6.33
N THR A 119 -25.41 -9.11 -7.20
CA THR A 119 -26.36 -8.08 -7.67
C THR A 119 -27.50 -8.68 -8.48
N THR A 120 -27.27 -9.82 -9.13
CA THR A 120 -28.30 -10.55 -9.86
C THR A 120 -29.25 -11.30 -8.92
N GLU A 121 -28.87 -11.59 -7.67
CA GLU A 121 -29.64 -12.45 -6.75
C GLU A 121 -30.26 -11.73 -5.53
N ALA A 122 -29.96 -10.46 -5.22
CA ALA A 122 -30.32 -9.88 -3.91
C ALA A 122 -31.02 -8.51 -3.93
N PHE A 123 -32.35 -8.53 -4.10
CA PHE A 123 -33.28 -7.42 -3.82
C PHE A 123 -33.70 -7.32 -2.33
N THR A 124 -33.09 -8.09 -1.41
CA THR A 124 -33.67 -8.38 -0.08
C THR A 124 -32.87 -7.96 1.16
N ARG A 125 -31.80 -7.15 1.06
CA ARG A 125 -31.00 -6.76 2.26
C ARG A 125 -30.65 -5.27 2.37
N GLN A 126 -31.68 -4.47 2.59
CA GLN A 126 -31.62 -3.01 2.70
C GLN A 126 -30.76 -2.49 3.88
N GLY A 127 -30.66 -3.24 5.00
CA GLY A 127 -29.81 -2.87 6.15
C GLY A 127 -28.31 -3.16 5.96
N ARG A 128 -27.94 -4.14 5.14
CA ARG A 128 -26.53 -4.51 4.86
C ARG A 128 -25.93 -3.65 3.74
N HIS A 129 -26.79 -3.06 2.91
CA HIS A 129 -26.44 -2.23 1.77
C HIS A 129 -25.61 -0.99 2.15
N ARG A 130 -25.90 -0.36 3.30
CA ARG A 130 -25.15 0.84 3.74
C ARG A 130 -23.73 0.52 4.21
N GLN A 131 -23.56 -0.56 4.97
CA GLN A 131 -22.23 -1.05 5.40
C GLN A 131 -21.40 -1.48 4.18
N GLN A 132 -22.03 -2.23 3.28
CA GLN A 132 -21.43 -2.69 2.04
C GLN A 132 -20.99 -1.52 1.16
N ASN A 133 -21.84 -0.51 0.94
CA ASN A 133 -21.49 0.68 0.16
C ASN A 133 -20.28 1.45 0.75
N ARG A 134 -20.20 1.56 2.08
CA ARG A 134 -19.04 2.17 2.73
C ARG A 134 -17.77 1.33 2.52
N ASP A 135 -17.87 0.01 2.67
CA ASP A 135 -16.74 -0.89 2.43
C ASP A 135 -16.27 -0.85 0.97
N PHE A 136 -17.19 -0.69 0.01
CA PHE A 136 -16.87 -0.44 -1.40
C PHE A 136 -16.21 0.89 -1.67
N GLU A 137 -16.66 1.96 -1.01
CA GLU A 137 -16.03 3.27 -1.14
C GLU A 137 -14.58 3.23 -0.65
N VAL A 138 -14.34 2.62 0.50
CA VAL A 138 -12.98 2.39 1.02
C VAL A 138 -12.18 1.49 0.07
N PHE A 139 -12.78 0.45 -0.48
CA PHE A 139 -12.12 -0.47 -1.42
C PHE A 139 -11.73 0.22 -2.73
N ARG A 140 -12.60 1.09 -3.28
CA ARG A 140 -12.32 1.93 -4.45
C ARG A 140 -11.21 2.94 -4.14
N ASN A 141 -11.23 3.53 -2.96
CA ASN A 141 -10.19 4.45 -2.50
C ASN A 141 -8.81 3.78 -2.46
N ILE A 142 -8.73 2.55 -1.93
CA ILE A 142 -7.50 1.75 -1.94
C ILE A 142 -7.06 1.42 -3.37
N MET A 143 -8.00 1.12 -4.27
CA MET A 143 -7.68 0.85 -5.68
C MET A 143 -7.10 2.08 -6.40
N ILE A 144 -7.61 3.28 -6.11
CA ILE A 144 -7.05 4.53 -6.64
C ILE A 144 -5.62 4.73 -6.16
N LEU A 145 -5.37 4.52 -4.86
CA LEU A 145 -4.02 4.62 -4.28
C LEU A 145 -3.07 3.58 -4.89
N PHE A 146 -3.55 2.34 -5.07
CA PHE A 146 -2.80 1.29 -5.74
C PHE A 146 -2.50 1.63 -7.20
N GLY A 147 -3.45 2.23 -7.93
CA GLY A 147 -3.24 2.69 -9.30
C GLY A 147 -2.14 3.77 -9.39
N ILE A 148 -2.12 4.72 -8.45
CA ILE A 148 -1.05 5.72 -8.35
C ILE A 148 0.31 5.05 -8.10
N TYR A 149 0.34 4.04 -7.23
CA TYR A 149 1.54 3.24 -6.98
C TYR A 149 2.04 2.54 -8.25
N LEU A 150 1.14 1.90 -9.01
CA LEU A 150 1.49 1.25 -10.27
C LEU A 150 2.06 2.23 -11.30
N CYS A 151 1.46 3.41 -11.43
CA CYS A 151 1.97 4.45 -12.32
C CYS A 151 3.40 4.88 -11.94
N GLY A 152 3.70 4.97 -10.63
CA GLY A 152 5.04 5.23 -10.13
C GLY A 152 6.09 4.18 -10.48
N GLY A 153 5.67 2.92 -10.64
CA GLY A 153 6.53 1.78 -10.99
C GLY A 153 6.79 1.60 -12.49
N ILE A 154 6.09 2.35 -13.37
CA ILE A 154 6.24 2.22 -14.83
C ILE A 154 7.68 2.50 -15.31
N PRO A 155 8.38 3.55 -14.87
CA PRO A 155 9.74 3.78 -15.38
C PRO A 155 10.71 2.65 -14.97
N THR A 156 10.52 2.06 -13.79
CA THR A 156 11.31 0.90 -13.35
C THR A 156 11.00 -0.37 -14.13
N THR A 157 9.74 -0.59 -14.55
CA THR A 157 9.39 -1.75 -15.39
C THR A 157 10.00 -1.61 -16.78
N ILE A 158 9.96 -0.40 -17.35
CA ILE A 158 10.57 -0.06 -18.64
C ILE A 158 12.09 -0.27 -18.59
N TYR A 159 12.74 0.17 -17.52
CA TYR A 159 14.17 -0.06 -17.31
C TYR A 159 14.53 -1.55 -17.35
N MET A 160 13.73 -2.41 -16.72
CA MET A 160 13.99 -3.86 -16.73
C MET A 160 13.91 -4.50 -18.11
N HIS A 161 13.11 -3.94 -19.02
CA HIS A 161 12.91 -4.51 -20.36
C HIS A 161 13.88 -3.91 -21.39
N LEU A 162 14.15 -2.61 -21.29
CA LEU A 162 14.97 -1.89 -22.26
C LEU A 162 16.44 -1.73 -21.82
N ASN A 163 16.74 -1.94 -20.53
CA ASN A 163 18.07 -1.77 -19.93
C ASN A 163 18.74 -0.42 -20.23
N ILE A 164 17.94 0.65 -20.30
CA ILE A 164 18.39 2.02 -20.58
C ILE A 164 18.57 2.78 -19.26
N ASP A 165 19.80 3.20 -18.95
CA ASP A 165 20.19 3.84 -17.69
C ASP A 165 19.35 5.07 -17.30
N ILE A 166 18.85 5.83 -18.29
CA ILE A 166 18.01 7.01 -18.05
C ILE A 166 16.72 6.63 -17.29
N PHE A 167 16.11 5.49 -17.64
CA PHE A 167 14.88 5.03 -16.99
C PHE A 167 15.12 4.52 -15.56
N TYR A 168 16.34 4.09 -15.24
CA TYR A 168 16.71 3.73 -13.88
C TYR A 168 16.62 4.93 -12.93
N TRP A 169 17.23 6.06 -13.32
CA TRP A 169 17.21 7.29 -12.52
C TRP A 169 15.81 7.90 -12.42
N ILE A 170 15.09 7.96 -13.55
CA ILE A 170 13.70 8.42 -13.57
C ILE A 170 12.84 7.53 -12.67
N GLY A 171 13.07 6.22 -12.67
CA GLY A 171 12.37 5.27 -11.81
C GLY A 171 12.56 5.52 -10.32
N ILE A 172 13.80 5.78 -9.88
CA ILE A 172 14.07 6.08 -8.47
C ILE A 172 13.34 7.36 -8.04
N VAL A 173 13.41 8.42 -8.86
CA VAL A 173 12.73 9.70 -8.57
C VAL A 173 11.22 9.51 -8.58
N ALA A 174 10.68 8.82 -9.58
CA ALA A 174 9.26 8.55 -9.72
C ALA A 174 8.71 7.83 -8.49
N VAL A 175 9.33 6.73 -8.06
CA VAL A 175 8.91 5.98 -6.86
C VAL A 175 8.88 6.86 -5.62
N SER A 176 9.89 7.72 -5.41
CA SER A 176 9.92 8.64 -4.26
C SER A 176 8.78 9.67 -4.30
N MET A 177 8.51 10.23 -5.48
CA MET A 177 7.42 11.19 -5.69
C MET A 177 6.05 10.55 -5.52
N THR A 178 5.90 9.31 -6.00
CA THR A 178 4.67 8.53 -5.86
C THR A 178 4.31 8.33 -4.40
N VAL A 179 5.27 8.05 -3.51
CA VAL A 179 5.00 7.95 -2.06
C VAL A 179 4.44 9.26 -1.50
N ALA A 180 5.01 10.41 -1.90
CA ALA A 180 4.51 11.71 -1.46
C ALA A 180 3.08 11.95 -1.96
N VAL A 181 2.84 11.75 -3.27
CA VAL A 181 1.51 11.89 -3.90
C VAL A 181 0.50 10.96 -3.23
N GLU A 182 0.85 9.71 -2.97
CA GLU A 182 0.00 8.74 -2.28
C GLU A 182 -0.47 9.26 -0.91
N LYS A 183 0.43 9.87 -0.12
CA LYS A 183 0.04 10.44 1.19
C LYS A 183 -0.88 11.65 1.06
N PHE A 184 -0.64 12.52 0.08
CA PHE A 184 -1.56 13.63 -0.21
C PHE A 184 -2.95 13.13 -0.64
N VAL A 185 -3.00 12.13 -1.53
CA VAL A 185 -4.26 11.56 -2.00
C VAL A 185 -4.98 10.81 -0.88
N THR A 186 -4.25 10.07 -0.03
CA THR A 186 -4.82 9.40 1.15
C THR A 186 -5.48 10.41 2.08
N PHE A 187 -4.80 11.52 2.35
CA PHE A 187 -5.34 12.60 3.17
C PHE A 187 -6.62 13.22 2.57
N TYR A 188 -6.66 13.37 1.25
CA TYR A 188 -7.83 13.91 0.55
C TYR A 188 -9.01 12.93 0.50
N LEU A 189 -8.73 11.64 0.27
CA LEU A 189 -9.75 10.58 0.19
C LEU A 189 -10.37 10.25 1.56
N ASP A 190 -9.62 10.41 2.66
CA ASP A 190 -10.08 10.09 4.00
C ASP A 190 -10.91 11.23 4.63
N ARG A 191 -12.20 11.25 4.29
CA ARG A 191 -13.18 12.20 4.83
C ARG A 191 -13.33 12.08 6.36
N GLU A 192 -13.15 10.89 6.95
CA GLU A 192 -13.23 10.72 8.40
C GLU A 192 -12.03 11.38 9.09
N LEU A 193 -10.83 11.19 8.56
CA LEU A 193 -9.62 11.85 9.05
C LEU A 193 -9.75 13.37 8.96
N LEU A 194 -10.23 13.90 7.83
CA LEU A 194 -10.50 15.34 7.64
C LEU A 194 -11.53 15.88 8.64
N ASN A 195 -12.58 15.12 8.93
CA ASN A 195 -13.59 15.50 9.91
C ASN A 195 -13.04 15.51 11.35
N VAL A 196 -12.19 14.54 11.71
CA VAL A 196 -11.49 14.51 13.01
C VAL A 196 -10.50 15.68 13.13
N LEU A 197 -9.76 15.99 12.07
CA LEU A 197 -8.86 17.14 12.00
C LEU A 197 -9.63 18.45 12.13
N LYS A 198 -10.70 18.62 11.36
CA LYS A 198 -11.58 19.80 11.44
C LYS A 198 -12.15 19.95 12.85
N LYS A 199 -12.57 18.85 13.49
CA LYS A 199 -13.06 18.87 14.89
C LYS A 199 -11.97 19.28 15.87
N ARG A 200 -10.74 18.76 15.76
CA ARG A 200 -9.61 19.18 16.63
C ARG A 200 -9.18 20.63 16.39
N ILE A 201 -9.17 21.07 15.14
CA ILE A 201 -8.78 22.43 14.76
C ILE A 201 -9.84 23.43 15.25
N CYS A 202 -11.14 23.17 14.99
CA CYS A 202 -12.23 23.99 15.50
C CYS A 202 -12.30 24.03 17.03
N GLN A 203 -11.99 22.92 17.72
CA GLN A 203 -11.90 22.90 19.20
C GLN A 203 -10.71 23.70 19.74
N LYS A 204 -9.59 23.78 19.00
CA LYS A 204 -8.47 24.67 19.36
C LYS A 204 -8.83 26.15 19.19
N THR A 205 -9.65 26.49 18.18
CA THR A 205 -10.09 27.88 17.93
C THR A 205 -11.11 28.39 18.95
N THR A 206 -11.87 27.52 19.62
CA THR A 206 -12.90 27.91 20.62
C THR A 206 -12.40 28.00 22.08
N ARG A 207 -11.09 27.84 22.32
CA ARG A 207 -10.47 27.92 23.67
C ARG A 207 -9.73 29.26 23.89
N VAL A 208 -10.43 30.39 23.81
CA VAL A 208 -9.94 31.75 24.13
C VAL A 208 -11.23 32.54 24.49
N VAL A 209 -11.55 33.12 25.65
CA VAL A 209 -10.88 33.59 26.89
C VAL A 209 -11.94 33.51 28.02
N PRO A 210 -11.62 33.17 29.29
CA PRO A 210 -12.55 33.44 30.39
C PRO A 210 -12.61 34.96 30.62
N VAL A 211 -13.79 35.56 30.42
CA VAL A 211 -14.06 36.93 30.87
C VAL A 211 -14.03 36.90 32.39
N ILE A 212 -12.96 37.42 32.97
CA ILE A 212 -12.86 37.67 34.40
C ILE A 212 -13.69 38.94 34.63
N SER A 213 -14.89 38.75 35.20
CA SER A 213 -15.77 39.80 35.73
C SER A 213 -15.27 40.28 37.09
#